data_AF-A0A2H1YEX4-F1
#
_entry.id   AF-A0A2H1YEX4-F1
#
_cell.length_a   1.000
_cell.length_b   1.000
_cell.length_c   1.000
_cell.angle_alpha   90.00
_cell.angle_beta   90.00
_cell.angle_gamma   90.00
#
_symmetry.space_group_name_H-M   'P 1'
#
loop_
_entity.id
_entity.type
_entity.pdbx_description
1 polymer ?
#
loop_
_entity_poly.entity_id
_entity_poly.type
_entity_poly.pdbx_seq_one_letter_code
_entity_poly.pdbx_strand_id
1 'polypeptide(L)'
;MKDRKVHIILVLFFVVSISIPIWLWVRDYGYNRGMNIDSSVLSEFATFQSLIIAFWGLIINVILVIIAYKAFQNFDVKKQFHNKQLDVVSELSSEISSTQLSNMFYETKTDPTGKDHLIATGYTLSFFEIALAFKYDKMDLMCVKTNNIENTFPFLSFRNHPLLPKSISKRLNKLYRPLQYSMAILKKDMPKNYVILYSDKVDKDDYSKDWTYEFYKVPKDFSKDCLDLRTEIIKWYKEFGANDLNI
;
A
#
# COMPACT_ATOMS: atom_id res chain seq x y z
N MET A 1 29.88 12.71 10.09
CA MET A 1 30.95 13.46 10.81
C MET A 1 31.23 14.85 10.23
N LYS A 2 30.97 15.10 8.94
CA LYS A 2 31.17 16.40 8.27
C LYS A 2 30.16 17.48 8.73
N ASP A 3 28.89 17.11 8.91
CA ASP A 3 27.81 18.06 9.26
C ASP A 3 27.93 18.65 10.68
N ARG A 4 28.45 17.85 11.61
CA ARG A 4 28.65 18.27 13.00
C ARG A 4 29.68 19.39 13.13
N LYS A 5 30.70 19.42 12.26
CA LYS A 5 31.72 20.48 12.22
C LYS A 5 31.13 21.79 11.68
N VAL A 6 30.25 21.72 10.68
CA VAL A 6 29.60 22.90 10.07
C VAL A 6 28.65 23.58 11.07
N HIS A 7 27.88 22.79 11.85
CA HIS A 7 27.00 23.35 12.89
C HIS A 7 27.78 24.04 14.00
N ILE A 8 28.89 23.45 14.46
CA ILE A 8 29.74 24.08 15.48
C ILE A 8 30.32 25.40 14.98
N ILE A 9 30.77 25.47 13.72
CA ILE A 9 31.31 26.69 13.12
C ILE A 9 30.23 27.77 13.00
N LEU A 10 29.00 27.43 12.58
CA LEU A 10 27.89 28.38 12.49
C LEU A 10 27.47 28.94 13.85
N VAL A 11 27.39 28.08 14.87
CA VAL A 11 27.10 28.50 16.25
C VAL A 11 28.20 29.42 16.77
N LEU A 12 29.47 29.08 16.52
CA LEU A 12 30.60 29.92 16.91
C LEU A 12 30.54 31.29 16.24
N PHE A 13 30.23 31.33 14.93
CA PHE A 13 30.10 32.57 14.17
C PHE A 13 28.93 33.44 14.66
N PHE A 14 27.79 32.82 14.99
CA PHE A 14 26.63 33.50 15.58
C PHE A 14 26.99 34.13 16.93
N VAL A 15 27.58 33.34 17.84
CA VAL A 15 28.01 33.81 19.16
C VAL A 15 29.02 34.96 19.02
N VAL A 16 30.05 34.80 18.19
CA VAL A 16 31.06 35.84 17.96
C VAL A 16 30.44 37.13 17.40
N SER A 17 29.49 37.03 16.47
CA SER A 17 28.82 38.19 15.85
C SER A 17 28.00 39.03 16.83
N ILE A 18 27.52 38.44 17.93
CA ILE A 18 26.72 39.11 18.96
C ILE A 18 27.59 39.50 20.16
N SER A 19 28.53 38.65 20.55
CA SER A 19 29.38 38.85 21.72
C SER A 19 30.44 39.92 21.53
N ILE A 20 31.07 40.03 20.34
CA ILE A 20 32.09 41.05 20.09
C ILE A 20 31.53 42.47 20.21
N PRO A 21 30.38 42.81 19.58
CA PRO A 21 29.82 44.16 19.67
C PRO A 21 29.36 44.53 21.09
N ILE A 22 28.74 43.57 21.80
CA ILE A 22 28.33 43.77 23.20
C ILE A 22 29.57 43.99 24.08
N TRP A 23 30.64 43.22 23.87
CA TRP A 23 31.88 43.36 24.64
C TRP A 23 32.58 44.69 24.37
N LEU A 24 32.69 45.12 23.10
CA LEU A 24 33.24 46.44 22.74
C LEU A 24 32.43 47.56 23.39
N TRP A 25 31.10 47.45 23.41
CA TRP A 25 30.23 48.42 24.07
C TRP A 25 30.44 48.46 25.59
N VAL A 26 30.50 47.29 26.25
CA VAL A 26 30.76 47.22 27.70
C VAL A 26 32.15 47.75 28.05
N ARG A 27 33.17 47.48 27.23
CA ARG A 27 34.54 47.94 27.45
C ARG A 27 34.65 49.45 27.31
N ASP A 28 34.12 50.01 26.21
CA ASP A 28 34.34 51.41 25.87
C ASP A 28 33.40 52.35 26.67
N TYR A 29 32.23 51.87 27.10
CA TYR A 29 31.22 52.68 27.80
C TYR A 29 30.91 52.25 29.24
N GLY A 30 31.00 50.95 29.55
CA GLY A 30 30.67 50.42 30.89
C GLY A 30 31.74 50.71 31.94
N TYR A 31 33.02 50.74 31.54
CA TYR A 31 34.16 50.99 32.43
C TYR A 31 34.53 52.47 32.57
N ASN A 32 34.22 53.32 31.58
CA ASN A 32 34.45 54.77 31.63
C ASN A 32 33.24 55.51 32.21
N ARG A 33 32.93 55.28 33.50
CA ARG A 33 31.92 56.07 34.24
C ARG A 33 32.42 57.49 34.47
N GLY A 34 32.14 58.40 33.54
CA GLY A 34 32.40 59.83 33.73
C GLY A 34 32.42 60.72 32.48
N MET A 35 32.41 60.14 31.27
CA MET A 35 32.34 60.94 30.02
C MET A 35 30.91 61.00 29.49
N ASN A 36 30.48 62.20 29.08
CA ASN A 36 29.21 62.40 28.36
C ASN A 36 29.27 61.58 27.07
N ILE A 37 28.41 60.57 26.96
CA ILE A 37 28.32 59.73 25.77
C ILE A 37 27.79 60.59 24.62
N ASP A 38 28.59 60.76 23.58
CA ASP A 38 28.18 61.49 22.39
C ASP A 38 27.05 60.74 21.68
N SER A 39 25.95 61.45 21.41
CA SER A 39 24.79 60.97 20.66
C SER A 39 25.14 60.39 19.29
N SER A 40 26.23 60.87 18.66
CA SER A 40 26.72 60.37 17.37
C SER A 40 27.12 58.89 17.46
N VAL A 41 27.91 58.52 18.47
CA VAL A 41 28.43 57.16 18.62
C VAL A 41 27.34 56.18 19.07
N LEU A 42 26.37 56.66 19.83
CA LEU A 42 25.20 55.88 20.23
C LEU A 42 24.32 55.55 19.01
N SER A 43 24.20 56.50 18.08
CA SER A 43 23.51 56.29 16.80
C SER A 43 24.24 55.31 15.88
N GLU A 44 25.57 55.39 15.80
CA GLU A 44 26.39 54.44 15.03
C GLU A 44 26.27 53.00 15.56
N PHE A 45 26.27 52.83 16.89
CA PHE A 45 26.08 51.52 17.51
C PHE A 45 24.69 50.95 17.25
N ALA A 46 23.63 51.75 17.38
CA ALA A 46 22.27 51.34 17.07
C ALA A 46 22.11 50.93 15.60
N THR A 47 22.77 51.65 14.69
CA THR A 47 22.80 51.34 13.25
C THR A 47 23.50 50.00 12.99
N PHE A 48 24.62 49.76 13.66
CA PHE A 48 25.36 48.50 13.53
C PHE A 48 24.60 47.30 14.11
N GLN A 49 23.94 47.45 15.25
CA GLN A 49 23.04 46.41 15.79
C GLN A 49 21.88 46.12 14.83
N SER A 50 21.29 47.15 14.25
CA SER A 50 20.22 47.01 13.24
C SER A 50 20.71 46.23 12.02
N LEU A 51 21.96 46.44 11.59
CA LEU A 51 22.58 45.70 10.50
C LEU A 51 22.78 44.22 10.85
N ILE A 52 23.24 43.89 12.06
CA ILE A 52 23.38 42.50 12.52
C ILE A 52 22.02 41.80 12.57
N ILE A 53 20.99 42.47 13.10
CA ILE A 53 19.62 41.95 13.17
C ILE A 53 19.10 41.69 11.75
N ALA A 54 19.28 42.64 10.83
CA ALA A 54 18.86 42.48 9.43
C ALA A 54 19.60 41.33 8.74
N PHE A 55 20.90 41.19 8.96
CA PHE A 55 21.72 40.11 8.40
C PHE A 55 21.24 38.72 8.87
N TRP A 56 21.05 38.53 10.18
CA TRP A 56 20.53 37.27 10.72
C TRP A 56 19.07 37.03 10.33
N GLY A 57 18.25 38.07 10.24
CA GLY A 57 16.89 37.99 9.72
C GLY A 57 16.87 37.46 8.27
N LEU A 58 17.79 37.92 7.42
CA LEU A 58 17.95 37.43 6.06
C LEU A 58 18.38 35.95 6.03
N ILE A 59 19.36 35.56 6.85
CA ILE A 59 19.81 34.16 6.93
C ILE A 59 18.66 33.24 7.36
N ILE A 60 17.89 33.63 8.39
CA ILE A 60 16.75 32.84 8.87
C ILE A 60 15.69 32.70 7.78
N ASN A 61 15.37 33.78 7.05
CA ASN A 61 14.44 33.73 5.93
C ASN A 61 14.91 32.79 4.81
N VAL A 62 16.20 32.82 4.45
CA VAL A 62 16.77 31.90 3.47
C VAL A 62 16.65 30.45 3.93
N ILE A 63 16.95 30.17 5.21
CA ILE A 63 16.79 28.83 5.79
C ILE A 63 15.33 28.37 5.74
N LEU A 64 14.38 29.24 6.09
CA LEU A 64 12.96 28.94 6.03
C LEU A 64 12.50 28.62 4.61
N VAL A 65 12.96 29.38 3.60
CA VAL A 65 12.67 29.10 2.19
C VAL A 65 13.24 27.75 1.76
N ILE A 66 14.46 27.40 2.18
CA ILE A 66 15.05 26.09 1.88
C ILE A 66 14.25 24.95 2.54
N ILE A 67 13.82 25.12 3.80
CA ILE A 67 12.98 24.14 4.50
C ILE A 67 11.64 24.00 3.78
N ALA A 68 10.99 25.11 3.41
CA ALA A 68 9.73 25.12 2.69
C ALA A 68 9.87 24.44 1.31
N TYR A 69 10.95 24.72 0.58
CA TYR A 69 11.23 24.09 -0.71
C TYR A 69 11.43 22.57 -0.59
N LYS A 70 12.21 22.12 0.40
CA LYS A 70 12.39 20.68 0.69
C LYS A 70 11.09 20.02 1.13
N ALA A 71 10.30 20.69 1.97
CA ALA A 71 8.99 20.20 2.40
C ALA A 71 8.04 20.08 1.20
N PHE A 72 8.04 21.05 0.29
CA PHE A 72 7.23 21.05 -0.93
C PHE A 72 7.64 19.92 -1.88
N GLN A 73 8.93 19.73 -2.14
CA GLN A 73 9.41 18.60 -2.96
C GLN A 73 9.03 17.24 -2.36
N ASN A 74 9.20 17.06 -1.05
CA ASN A 74 8.83 15.82 -0.38
C ASN A 74 7.32 15.58 -0.38
N PHE A 75 6.52 16.64 -0.25
CA PHE A 75 5.07 16.57 -0.31
C PHE A 75 4.59 16.15 -1.70
N ASP A 76 5.21 16.68 -2.76
CA ASP A 76 4.84 16.36 -4.14
C ASP A 76 5.20 14.92 -4.51
N VAL A 77 6.40 14.44 -4.15
CA VAL A 77 6.79 13.03 -4.35
C VAL A 77 5.87 12.08 -3.57
N LYS A 78 5.54 12.41 -2.31
CA LYS A 78 4.61 11.61 -1.50
C LYS A 78 3.21 11.58 -2.10
N LYS A 79 2.70 12.72 -2.59
CA LYS A 79 1.41 12.81 -3.27
C LYS A 79 1.39 12.01 -4.57
N GLN A 80 2.44 12.13 -5.39
CA GLN A 80 2.58 11.36 -6.63
C GLN A 80 2.64 9.85 -6.35
N PHE A 81 3.36 9.45 -5.30
CA PHE A 81 3.41 8.05 -4.88
C PHE A 81 2.02 7.55 -4.47
N HIS A 82 1.34 8.27 -3.58
CA HIS A 82 -0.02 7.92 -3.13
C HIS A 82 -1.03 7.86 -4.28
N ASN A 83 -0.97 8.78 -5.22
CA ASN A 83 -1.82 8.75 -6.41
C ASN A 83 -1.55 7.49 -7.26
N LYS A 84 -0.28 7.15 -7.52
CA LYS A 84 0.04 5.92 -8.24
C LYS A 84 -0.39 4.65 -7.48
N GLN A 85 -0.33 4.65 -6.15
CA GLN A 85 -0.86 3.54 -5.36
C GLN A 85 -2.38 3.44 -5.51
N LEU A 86 -3.09 4.57 -5.49
CA LEU A 86 -4.53 4.62 -5.73
C LEU A 86 -4.90 4.08 -7.10
N ASP A 87 -4.15 4.47 -8.14
CA ASP A 87 -4.35 3.98 -9.51
C ASP A 87 -4.22 2.44 -9.54
N VAL A 88 -3.15 1.89 -8.96
CA VAL A 88 -2.89 0.44 -8.93
C VAL A 88 -3.95 -0.32 -8.14
N VAL A 89 -4.37 0.18 -6.97
CA VAL A 89 -5.42 -0.48 -6.17
C VAL A 89 -6.78 -0.39 -6.88
N SER A 90 -7.03 0.67 -7.64
CA SER A 90 -8.24 0.84 -8.45
C SER A 90 -8.27 -0.06 -9.65
N GLU A 91 -7.14 -0.22 -10.33
CA GLU A 91 -6.97 -1.21 -11.39
C GLU A 91 -7.20 -2.63 -10.86
N LEU A 92 -6.54 -2.99 -9.74
CA LEU A 92 -6.75 -4.26 -9.07
C LEU A 92 -8.24 -4.50 -8.73
N SER A 93 -8.90 -3.51 -8.14
CA SER A 93 -10.31 -3.65 -7.72
C SER A 93 -11.24 -3.78 -8.92
N SER A 94 -10.96 -3.05 -9.99
CA SER A 94 -11.68 -3.15 -11.26
C SER A 94 -11.48 -4.52 -11.90
N GLU A 95 -10.26 -5.06 -11.89
CA GLU A 95 -9.97 -6.38 -12.43
C GLU A 95 -10.64 -7.48 -11.60
N ILE A 96 -10.61 -7.39 -10.27
CA ILE A 96 -11.33 -8.33 -9.40
C ILE A 96 -12.85 -8.29 -9.69
N SER A 97 -13.43 -7.10 -9.77
CA SER A 97 -14.86 -6.92 -10.02
C SER A 97 -15.29 -7.42 -11.40
N SER A 98 -14.45 -7.22 -12.42
CA SER A 98 -14.71 -7.69 -13.79
C SER A 98 -14.33 -9.14 -14.04
N THR A 99 -13.63 -9.78 -13.11
CA THR A 99 -13.30 -11.21 -13.18
C THR A 99 -14.54 -12.04 -12.91
N GLN A 100 -15.18 -12.47 -14.00
CA GLN A 100 -16.24 -13.47 -13.98
C GLN A 100 -15.63 -14.87 -13.98
N LEU A 101 -16.21 -15.71 -13.14
CA LEU A 101 -15.75 -17.07 -12.91
C LEU A 101 -16.94 -18.00 -12.98
N SER A 102 -16.74 -19.12 -13.64
CA SER A 102 -17.69 -20.21 -13.70
C SER A 102 -17.37 -21.18 -12.56
N ASN A 103 -18.39 -21.50 -11.78
CA ASN A 103 -18.29 -22.35 -10.61
C ASN A 103 -19.29 -23.51 -10.72
N MET A 104 -18.79 -24.74 -10.70
CA MET A 104 -19.58 -25.96 -10.76
C MET A 104 -19.51 -26.72 -9.45
N PHE A 105 -20.65 -26.84 -8.76
CA PHE A 105 -20.80 -27.62 -7.55
C PHE A 105 -21.26 -29.03 -7.89
N TYR A 106 -20.61 -30.02 -7.31
CA TYR A 106 -20.98 -31.43 -7.38
C TYR A 106 -21.37 -31.90 -5.99
N GLU A 107 -22.64 -32.19 -5.79
CA GLU A 107 -23.21 -32.60 -4.51
C GLU A 107 -23.80 -34.00 -4.62
N THR A 108 -23.47 -34.87 -3.66
CA THR A 108 -24.12 -36.17 -3.56
C THR A 108 -25.45 -36.05 -2.83
N LYS A 109 -26.53 -36.49 -3.47
CA LYS A 109 -27.85 -36.61 -2.84
C LYS A 109 -28.34 -38.04 -2.93
N THR A 110 -28.85 -38.55 -1.83
CA THR A 110 -29.46 -39.87 -1.77
C THR A 110 -30.92 -39.77 -2.24
N ASP A 111 -31.30 -40.62 -3.19
CA ASP A 111 -32.67 -40.68 -3.68
C ASP A 111 -33.61 -41.41 -2.69
N PRO A 112 -34.95 -41.38 -2.91
CA PRO A 112 -35.89 -42.11 -2.07
C PRO A 112 -35.69 -43.63 -2.06
N THR A 113 -34.91 -44.18 -3.00
CA THR A 113 -34.56 -45.61 -3.08
C THR A 113 -33.27 -45.95 -2.35
N GLY A 114 -32.61 -44.97 -1.72
CA GLY A 114 -31.36 -45.14 -0.97
C GLY A 114 -30.10 -45.12 -1.84
N LYS A 115 -30.19 -44.80 -3.14
CA LYS A 115 -29.03 -44.69 -4.04
C LYS A 115 -28.49 -43.27 -4.07
N ASP A 116 -27.18 -43.15 -3.95
CA ASP A 116 -26.47 -41.88 -4.07
C ASP A 116 -26.38 -41.45 -5.55
N HIS A 117 -26.79 -40.22 -5.84
CA HIS A 117 -26.63 -39.58 -7.15
C HIS A 117 -25.83 -38.29 -7.01
N LEU A 118 -24.98 -38.02 -7.99
CA LEU A 118 -24.22 -36.77 -8.06
C LEU A 118 -25.01 -35.73 -8.86
N ILE A 119 -25.31 -34.60 -8.23
CA ILE A 119 -25.96 -33.46 -8.88
C ILE A 119 -24.92 -32.39 -9.16
N ALA A 120 -24.82 -31.98 -10.41
CA ALA A 120 -23.96 -30.88 -10.85
C ALA A 120 -24.80 -29.59 -10.98
N THR A 121 -24.39 -28.52 -10.31
CA THR A 121 -25.05 -27.20 -10.40
C THR A 121 -24.01 -26.12 -10.71
N GLY A 122 -24.22 -25.40 -11.81
CA GLY A 122 -23.30 -24.38 -12.30
C GLY A 122 -23.80 -22.95 -12.08
N TYR A 123 -22.88 -22.05 -11.76
CA TYR A 123 -23.13 -20.60 -11.64
C TYR A 123 -21.98 -19.83 -12.28
N THR A 124 -22.27 -18.63 -12.79
CA THR A 124 -21.25 -17.71 -13.30
C THR A 124 -21.49 -16.36 -12.63
N LEU A 125 -20.52 -15.93 -11.83
CA LEU A 125 -20.61 -14.74 -10.98
C LEU A 125 -19.24 -14.04 -10.95
N SER A 126 -19.19 -12.80 -10.45
CA SER A 126 -17.91 -12.13 -10.19
C SER A 126 -17.16 -12.79 -9.03
N PHE A 127 -15.86 -12.55 -8.93
CA PHE A 127 -14.99 -13.18 -7.92
C PHE A 127 -15.52 -13.04 -6.48
N PHE A 128 -15.86 -11.82 -6.05
CA PHE A 128 -16.36 -11.61 -4.68
C PHE A 128 -17.77 -12.16 -4.48
N GLU A 129 -18.63 -12.14 -5.50
CA GLU A 129 -19.93 -12.77 -5.43
C GLU A 129 -19.82 -14.29 -5.22
N ILE A 130 -18.89 -14.96 -5.90
CA ILE A 130 -18.65 -16.41 -5.69
C ILE A 130 -18.18 -16.70 -4.26
N ALA A 131 -17.31 -15.84 -3.72
CA ALA A 131 -16.82 -16.02 -2.36
C ALA A 131 -17.93 -15.85 -1.31
N LEU A 132 -18.93 -15.00 -1.58
CA LEU A 132 -19.98 -14.60 -0.65
C LEU A 132 -21.29 -15.38 -0.80
N ALA A 133 -21.65 -15.78 -2.02
CA ALA A 133 -22.97 -16.33 -2.35
C ALA A 133 -23.17 -17.77 -1.88
N PHE A 134 -22.08 -18.52 -1.68
CA PHE A 134 -22.14 -19.96 -1.43
C PHE A 134 -21.56 -20.35 -0.08
N LYS A 135 -22.16 -21.40 0.52
CA LYS A 135 -21.65 -22.03 1.75
C LYS A 135 -20.74 -23.20 1.39
N TYR A 136 -19.44 -22.97 1.45
CA TYR A 136 -18.42 -23.99 1.14
C TYR A 136 -18.18 -25.00 2.27
N ASP A 137 -18.89 -24.89 3.40
CA ASP A 137 -18.71 -25.76 4.56
C ASP A 137 -19.01 -27.24 4.29
N LYS A 138 -19.79 -27.54 3.24
CA LYS A 138 -20.23 -28.89 2.88
C LYS A 138 -19.41 -29.53 1.76
N MET A 139 -18.40 -28.81 1.26
CA MET A 139 -17.57 -29.26 0.15
C MET A 139 -16.26 -29.81 0.69
N ASP A 140 -15.84 -30.97 0.18
CA ASP A 140 -14.63 -31.65 0.64
C ASP A 140 -13.39 -31.19 -0.11
N LEU A 141 -13.57 -30.61 -1.30
CA LEU A 141 -12.49 -30.21 -2.18
C LEU A 141 -12.91 -29.10 -3.13
N MET A 142 -12.00 -28.16 -3.36
CA MET A 142 -12.13 -27.13 -4.38
C MET A 142 -10.96 -27.26 -5.35
N CYS A 143 -11.31 -27.30 -6.62
CA CYS A 143 -10.38 -27.44 -7.71
C CYS A 143 -10.49 -26.25 -8.65
N VAL A 144 -9.45 -26.05 -9.45
CA VAL A 144 -9.49 -25.16 -10.61
C VAL A 144 -9.18 -25.94 -11.88
N LYS A 145 -9.72 -25.50 -13.00
CA LYS A 145 -9.21 -25.88 -14.32
C LYS A 145 -8.00 -25.02 -14.66
N THR A 146 -7.04 -25.54 -15.44
CA THR A 146 -5.68 -25.02 -15.76
C THR A 146 -4.64 -25.15 -14.63
N ASN A 147 -3.38 -25.33 -15.03
CA ASN A 147 -2.22 -25.34 -14.15
C ASN A 147 -1.68 -23.94 -13.84
N ASN A 148 -2.22 -22.91 -14.50
CA ASN A 148 -1.86 -21.53 -14.26
C ASN A 148 -3.01 -20.79 -13.58
N ILE A 149 -2.88 -20.58 -12.27
CA ILE A 149 -3.91 -19.92 -11.47
C ILE A 149 -4.23 -18.50 -11.96
N GLU A 150 -3.29 -17.83 -12.63
CA GLU A 150 -3.49 -16.49 -13.20
C GLU A 150 -4.38 -16.50 -14.44
N ASN A 151 -4.50 -17.62 -15.16
CA ASN A 151 -5.49 -17.71 -16.27
C ASN A 151 -6.93 -17.77 -15.72
N THR A 152 -7.10 -18.33 -14.52
CA THR A 152 -8.40 -18.37 -13.82
C THR A 152 -8.65 -17.08 -13.04
N PHE A 153 -7.63 -16.53 -12.38
CA PHE A 153 -7.70 -15.31 -11.58
C PHE A 153 -6.61 -14.30 -12.02
N PRO A 154 -6.82 -13.53 -13.11
CA PRO A 154 -5.81 -12.64 -13.69
C PRO A 154 -5.24 -11.60 -12.71
N PHE A 155 -6.10 -11.10 -11.82
CA PHE A 155 -5.73 -10.10 -10.81
C PHE A 155 -4.65 -10.59 -9.83
N LEU A 156 -4.37 -11.89 -9.75
CA LEU A 156 -3.29 -12.43 -8.92
C LEU A 156 -1.89 -12.03 -9.44
N SER A 157 -1.79 -11.57 -10.69
CA SER A 157 -0.57 -10.99 -11.24
C SER A 157 -0.09 -9.75 -10.45
N PHE A 158 -1.01 -9.00 -9.83
CA PHE A 158 -0.71 -7.83 -9.00
C PHE A 158 -0.02 -8.15 -7.68
N ARG A 159 0.05 -9.43 -7.25
CA ARG A 159 0.55 -9.81 -5.91
C ARG A 159 1.94 -9.26 -5.59
N ASN A 160 2.79 -9.09 -6.61
CA ASN A 160 4.17 -8.61 -6.49
C ASN A 160 4.34 -7.17 -7.00
N HIS A 161 3.25 -6.44 -7.28
CA HIS A 161 3.33 -5.09 -7.80
C HIS A 161 3.94 -4.15 -6.73
N PRO A 162 5.02 -3.41 -7.04
CA PRO A 162 5.81 -2.68 -6.04
C PRO A 162 5.07 -1.53 -5.37
N LEU A 163 4.05 -0.99 -6.04
CA LEU A 163 3.21 0.08 -5.51
C LEU A 163 1.98 -0.43 -4.75
N LEU A 164 1.73 -1.75 -4.75
CA LEU A 164 0.59 -2.30 -4.04
C LEU A 164 0.84 -2.24 -2.52
N PRO A 165 -0.15 -1.83 -1.72
CA PRO A 165 -0.05 -1.86 -0.27
C PRO A 165 0.30 -3.27 0.24
N LYS A 166 1.26 -3.35 1.17
CA LYS A 166 1.76 -4.63 1.71
C LYS A 166 0.65 -5.50 2.29
N SER A 167 -0.37 -4.90 2.90
CA SER A 167 -1.53 -5.63 3.44
C SER A 167 -2.27 -6.39 2.33
N ILE A 168 -2.60 -5.71 1.23
CA ILE A 168 -3.29 -6.30 0.07
C ILE A 168 -2.40 -7.32 -0.63
N SER A 169 -1.13 -6.98 -0.89
CA SER A 169 -0.15 -7.91 -1.49
C SER A 169 -0.03 -9.22 -0.68
N LYS A 170 -0.01 -9.15 0.65
CA LYS A 170 0.02 -10.34 1.51
C LYS A 170 -1.22 -11.22 1.34
N ARG A 171 -2.41 -10.62 1.15
CA ARG A 171 -3.65 -11.38 0.91
C ARG A 171 -3.67 -12.01 -0.48
N LEU A 172 -3.25 -11.29 -1.52
CA LEU A 172 -3.12 -11.84 -2.87
C LEU A 172 -2.13 -13.00 -2.91
N ASN A 173 -0.99 -12.89 -2.22
CA ASN A 173 -0.02 -13.98 -2.11
C ASN A 173 -0.57 -15.21 -1.37
N LYS A 174 -1.53 -15.03 -0.45
CA LYS A 174 -2.19 -16.14 0.25
C LYS A 174 -3.18 -16.88 -0.67
N LEU A 175 -3.89 -16.15 -1.53
CA LEU A 175 -4.79 -16.71 -2.53
C LEU A 175 -4.03 -17.35 -3.70
N TYR A 176 -2.85 -16.82 -4.04
CA TYR A 176 -2.00 -17.37 -5.08
C TYR A 176 -1.43 -18.73 -4.67
N ARG A 177 -1.74 -19.76 -5.47
CA ARG A 177 -1.22 -21.11 -5.29
C ARG A 177 -0.57 -21.56 -6.59
N PRO A 178 0.74 -21.87 -6.61
CA PRO A 178 1.39 -22.37 -7.81
C PRO A 178 0.93 -23.80 -8.09
N LEU A 179 0.20 -24.01 -9.18
CA LEU A 179 -0.35 -25.32 -9.54
C LEU A 179 0.52 -26.10 -10.53
N GLN A 180 1.55 -25.45 -11.09
CA GLN A 180 2.50 -26.04 -12.05
C GLN A 180 3.23 -27.27 -11.50
N TYR A 181 3.30 -27.42 -10.18
CA TYR A 181 3.93 -28.56 -9.49
C TYR A 181 2.92 -29.53 -8.86
N SER A 182 1.63 -29.25 -8.98
CA SER A 182 0.56 -30.11 -8.46
C SER A 182 0.16 -31.13 -9.51
N MET A 183 -0.12 -32.36 -9.08
CA MET A 183 -0.69 -33.36 -9.98
C MET A 183 -2.17 -33.04 -10.23
N ALA A 184 -2.61 -33.21 -11.48
CA ALA A 184 -4.02 -33.13 -11.81
C ALA A 184 -4.79 -34.26 -11.13
N ILE A 185 -5.95 -33.94 -10.57
CA ILE A 185 -6.85 -34.91 -9.96
C ILE A 185 -7.69 -35.56 -11.06
N LEU A 186 -7.67 -36.88 -11.11
CA LEU A 186 -8.52 -37.64 -12.02
C LEU A 186 -9.94 -37.69 -11.48
N LYS A 187 -10.93 -37.73 -12.39
CA LYS A 187 -12.36 -37.78 -12.01
C LYS A 187 -12.72 -38.90 -11.03
N LYS A 188 -12.03 -40.05 -11.11
CA LYS A 188 -12.22 -41.21 -10.23
C LYS A 188 -11.73 -40.98 -8.79
N ASP A 189 -10.81 -40.03 -8.60
CA ASP A 189 -10.16 -39.73 -7.32
C ASP A 189 -10.81 -38.50 -6.64
N MET A 190 -11.82 -37.90 -7.28
CA MET A 190 -12.59 -36.78 -6.72
C MET A 190 -13.47 -37.28 -5.56
N PRO A 191 -13.59 -36.51 -4.46
CA PRO A 191 -14.48 -36.86 -3.37
C PRO A 191 -15.95 -36.70 -3.79
N LYS A 192 -16.86 -37.10 -2.90
CA LYS A 192 -18.31 -37.05 -3.15
C LYS A 192 -18.86 -35.64 -3.32
N ASN A 193 -18.36 -34.67 -2.55
CA ASN A 193 -18.77 -33.27 -2.65
C ASN A 193 -17.57 -32.39 -2.99
N TYR A 194 -17.60 -31.77 -4.16
CA TYR A 194 -16.49 -30.93 -4.61
C TYR A 194 -16.97 -29.79 -5.50
N VAL A 195 -16.09 -28.83 -5.69
CA VAL A 195 -16.36 -27.64 -6.48
C VAL A 195 -15.24 -27.40 -7.48
N ILE A 196 -15.60 -27.08 -8.72
CA ILE A 196 -14.65 -26.74 -9.78
C ILE A 196 -14.84 -25.28 -10.18
N LEU A 197 -13.78 -24.50 -10.05
CA LEU A 197 -13.68 -23.13 -10.54
C LEU A 197 -12.98 -23.11 -11.90
N TYR A 198 -13.48 -22.34 -12.84
CA TYR A 198 -12.86 -22.17 -14.14
C TYR A 198 -13.23 -20.82 -14.76
N SER A 199 -12.38 -20.36 -15.66
CA SER A 199 -12.62 -19.16 -16.45
C SER A 199 -12.78 -19.58 -17.91
N ASP A 200 -13.82 -19.06 -18.57
CA ASP A 200 -14.02 -19.27 -20.01
C ASP A 200 -13.01 -18.44 -20.85
N LYS A 201 -12.18 -17.62 -20.20
CA LYS A 201 -11.13 -16.80 -20.83
C LYS A 201 -9.77 -17.53 -20.94
N VAL A 202 -9.66 -18.77 -20.47
CA VAL A 202 -8.41 -19.55 -20.62
C VAL A 202 -8.15 -19.79 -22.11
N ASP A 203 -6.90 -19.58 -22.54
CA ASP A 203 -6.50 -19.75 -23.93
C ASP A 203 -6.86 -21.16 -24.44
N LYS A 204 -7.39 -21.23 -25.66
CA LYS A 204 -7.73 -22.50 -26.30
C LYS A 204 -6.49 -23.37 -26.51
N ASP A 205 -5.32 -22.76 -26.64
CA ASP A 205 -4.05 -23.43 -26.85
C ASP A 205 -3.38 -23.88 -25.54
N ASP A 206 -3.95 -23.56 -24.38
CA ASP A 206 -3.51 -24.08 -23.08
C ASP A 206 -3.89 -25.56 -22.95
N TYR A 207 -2.91 -26.45 -23.12
CA TYR A 207 -3.07 -27.90 -22.98
C TYR A 207 -3.57 -28.35 -21.60
N SER A 208 -3.40 -27.52 -20.56
CA SER A 208 -3.84 -27.82 -19.20
C SER A 208 -5.27 -27.36 -18.90
N LYS A 209 -5.94 -26.66 -19.83
CA LYS A 209 -7.28 -26.09 -19.62
C LYS A 209 -8.35 -27.10 -19.20
N ASP A 210 -8.21 -28.35 -19.62
CA ASP A 210 -9.15 -29.43 -19.30
C ASP A 210 -8.74 -30.25 -18.07
N TRP A 211 -7.54 -30.01 -17.54
CA TRP A 211 -7.05 -30.70 -16.37
C TRP A 211 -7.51 -29.98 -15.10
N THR A 212 -7.83 -30.76 -14.08
CA THR A 212 -8.38 -30.26 -12.82
C THR A 212 -7.34 -30.39 -11.73
N TYR A 213 -7.02 -29.28 -11.08
CA TYR A 213 -5.98 -29.21 -10.07
C TYR A 213 -6.58 -28.89 -8.70
N GLU A 214 -6.03 -29.52 -7.66
CA GLU A 214 -6.36 -29.17 -6.27
C GLU A 214 -6.04 -27.69 -6.03
N PHE A 215 -7.03 -26.92 -5.59
CA PHE A 215 -6.86 -25.53 -5.23
C PHE A 215 -6.95 -25.34 -3.70
N TYR A 216 -8.07 -25.78 -3.11
CA TYR A 216 -8.26 -25.79 -1.65
C TYR A 216 -8.77 -27.15 -1.19
N LYS A 217 -8.01 -27.79 -0.27
CA LYS A 217 -8.47 -28.97 0.48
C LYS A 217 -9.64 -28.68 1.42
N VAL A 218 -9.75 -27.43 1.87
CA VAL A 218 -10.84 -26.96 2.72
C VAL A 218 -11.48 -25.77 2.00
N PRO A 219 -12.53 -25.99 1.19
CA PRO A 219 -13.19 -24.94 0.41
C PRO A 219 -13.66 -23.73 1.23
N LYS A 220 -13.94 -23.91 2.53
CA LYS A 220 -14.25 -22.80 3.44
C LYS A 220 -13.11 -21.78 3.56
N ASP A 221 -11.86 -22.22 3.52
CA ASP A 221 -10.70 -21.33 3.63
C ASP A 221 -10.59 -20.41 2.41
N PHE A 222 -11.08 -20.82 1.24
CA PHE A 222 -11.15 -19.96 0.06
C PHE A 222 -12.06 -18.74 0.31
N SER A 223 -13.28 -18.97 0.81
CA SER A 223 -14.21 -17.88 1.13
C SER A 223 -13.62 -16.94 2.18
N LYS A 224 -12.96 -17.49 3.21
CA LYS A 224 -12.24 -16.70 4.22
C LYS A 224 -11.13 -15.84 3.62
N ASP A 225 -10.29 -16.42 2.77
CA ASP A 225 -9.17 -15.70 2.14
C ASP A 225 -9.66 -14.58 1.20
N CYS A 226 -10.76 -14.82 0.49
CA CYS A 226 -11.42 -13.80 -0.34
C CYS A 226 -12.01 -12.66 0.50
N LEU A 227 -12.67 -12.99 1.61
CA LEU A 227 -13.22 -12.02 2.57
C LEU A 227 -12.12 -11.16 3.20
N ASP A 228 -11.01 -11.79 3.59
CA ASP A 228 -9.84 -11.09 4.11
C ASP A 228 -9.28 -10.11 3.07
N LEU A 229 -9.15 -10.53 1.80
CA LEU A 229 -8.71 -9.64 0.72
C LEU A 229 -9.66 -8.45 0.55
N ARG A 230 -10.97 -8.70 0.44
CA ARG A 230 -12.00 -7.66 0.31
C ARG A 230 -11.92 -6.65 1.46
N THR A 231 -11.76 -7.15 2.68
CA THR A 231 -11.67 -6.32 3.89
C THR A 231 -10.44 -5.41 3.85
N GLU A 232 -9.27 -5.93 3.46
CA GLU A 232 -8.04 -5.12 3.38
C GLU A 232 -8.14 -4.05 2.27
N ILE A 233 -8.76 -4.37 1.12
CA ILE A 233 -8.99 -3.41 0.04
C ILE A 233 -9.91 -2.28 0.52
N ILE A 234 -11.07 -2.62 1.11
CA ILE A 234 -12.03 -1.64 1.63
C ILE A 234 -11.39 -0.77 2.72
N LYS A 235 -10.65 -1.39 3.65
CA LYS A 235 -9.95 -0.67 4.71
C LYS A 235 -8.95 0.33 4.13
N TRP A 236 -8.15 -0.08 3.14
CA TRP A 236 -7.15 0.78 2.52
C TRP A 236 -7.80 1.99 1.84
N TYR A 237 -8.88 1.79 1.10
CA TYR A 237 -9.62 2.89 0.49
C TYR A 237 -10.25 3.85 1.50
N LYS A 238 -10.77 3.34 2.62
CA LYS A 238 -11.27 4.18 3.72
C LYS A 238 -10.16 5.03 4.33
N GLU A 239 -8.97 4.47 4.53
CA GLU A 239 -7.78 5.23 4.95
C GLU A 239 -7.39 6.32 3.94
N PHE A 240 -7.72 6.13 2.65
CA PHE A 240 -7.52 7.10 1.59
C PHE A 240 -8.66 8.12 1.44
N GLY A 241 -9.74 8.01 2.23
CA GLY A 241 -10.87 8.95 2.24
C GLY A 241 -12.06 8.57 1.35
N ALA A 242 -12.09 7.34 0.80
CA ALA A 242 -13.27 6.82 0.11
C ALA A 242 -14.23 6.18 1.14
N ASN A 243 -15.33 6.87 1.45
CA ASN A 243 -16.28 6.44 2.48
C ASN A 243 -17.33 5.44 1.96
N ASP A 244 -17.69 5.50 0.67
CA ASP A 244 -18.66 4.62 0.03
C ASP A 244 -18.00 3.85 -1.12
N LEU A 245 -17.74 2.56 -0.89
CA LEU A 245 -17.21 1.65 -1.89
C LEU A 245 -18.22 0.54 -2.16
N ASN A 246 -18.65 0.43 -3.42
CA ASN A 246 -19.43 -0.69 -3.90
C ASN A 246 -18.46 -1.72 -4.50
N ILE A 247 -17.82 -2.51 -3.63
CA ILE A 247 -16.93 -3.63 -3.97
C ILE A 247 -17.48 -4.91 -3.35
#